data_AF-A0A2K9J5U2-F1
#
_entry.id   AF-A0A2K9J5U2-F1
#
_cell.length_a   1.000
_cell.length_b   1.000
_cell.length_c   1.000
_cell.angle_alpha   90.00
_cell.angle_beta   90.00
_cell.angle_gamma   90.00
#
_symmetry.space_group_name_H-M   'P 1'
#
loop_
_entity.id
_entity.type
_entity.pdbx_description
1 polymer ?
#
loop_
_entity_poly.entity_id
_entity_poly.type
_entity_poly.pdbx_seq_one_letter_code
_entity_poly.pdbx_strand_id
1 'polypeptide(L)'
;MVLHLLKWLIVINIGLISFVVGCFFTYLLIVNSSMSLKDTSLVTTIISSGGNIFGGLVGGIVAFGVARAQFLNDASTETKNKRQIYLNLLMSLKIELKHNKQILKIILTNGSDQDKYVKSLKTDAWDKAKYNSNNFFPVDIYELLDIHNQDIKDIREGILPDYKIDEVDFKMRLDVTCKLISKIEEEESKYRKLIR
;
A
#
# COMPACT_ATOMS: atom_id res chain seq x y z
N MET A 1 -2.92 -0.80 19.50
CA MET A 1 -2.31 -1.80 20.40
C MET A 1 -0.78 -1.80 20.33
N VAL A 2 -0.17 -1.98 19.15
CA VAL A 2 1.30 -2.02 18.96
C VAL A 2 2.02 -0.77 19.46
N LEU A 3 1.48 0.43 19.19
CA LEU A 3 2.10 1.69 19.62
C LEU A 3 2.14 1.87 21.15
N HIS A 4 1.20 1.26 21.87
CA HIS A 4 1.14 1.31 23.33
C HIS A 4 2.18 0.36 23.93
N LEU A 5 2.30 -0.86 23.40
CA LEU A 5 3.36 -1.81 23.78
C LEU A 5 4.77 -1.23 23.57
N LEU A 6 4.98 -0.54 22.44
CA LEU A 6 6.27 0.10 22.13
C LEU A 6 6.64 1.17 23.17
N LYS A 7 5.67 2.01 23.57
CA LYS A 7 5.89 3.04 24.60
C LYS A 7 6.30 2.43 25.94
N TRP A 8 5.65 1.35 26.35
CA TRP A 8 5.99 0.65 27.60
C TRP A 8 7.37 0.00 27.55
N LEU A 9 7.75 -0.62 26.43
CA LEU A 9 9.09 -1.18 26.24
C LEU A 9 10.19 -0.12 26.32
N ILE A 10 9.94 1.08 25.78
CA ILE A 10 10.89 2.21 25.88
C ILE A 10 11.05 2.65 27.34
N VAL A 11 9.94 2.82 28.07
CA VAL A 11 9.98 3.23 29.49
C VAL A 11 10.71 2.20 30.35
N ILE A 12 10.46 0.91 30.14
CA ILE A 12 11.13 -0.18 30.86
C ILE A 12 12.64 -0.18 30.57
N ASN A 13 13.04 -0.01 29.30
CA ASN A 13 14.46 0.04 28.93
C ASN A 13 15.17 1.26 29.52
N ILE A 14 14.55 2.44 29.51
CA ILE A 14 15.11 3.64 30.13
C ILE A 14 15.27 3.42 31.64
N GLY A 15 14.26 2.83 32.31
CA GLY A 15 14.33 2.49 33.73
C GLY A 15 15.47 1.53 34.06
N LEU A 16 15.66 0.47 33.25
CA LEU A 16 16.76 -0.49 33.39
C LEU A 16 18.13 0.18 33.19
N ILE A 17 18.28 1.02 32.16
CA ILE A 17 19.52 1.76 31.90
C ILE A 17 19.83 2.70 33.07
N SER A 18 18.85 3.48 33.54
CA SER A 18 19.02 4.38 34.68
C SER A 18 19.40 3.62 35.95
N PHE A 19 18.82 2.43 36.18
CA PHE A 19 19.17 1.57 37.30
C PHE A 19 20.62 1.07 37.22
N VAL A 20 21.05 0.56 36.06
CA VAL A 20 22.43 0.09 35.85
C VAL A 20 23.44 1.23 36.01
N VAL A 21 23.16 2.39 35.43
CA VAL A 21 24.01 3.59 35.55
C VAL A 21 24.07 4.06 37.01
N GLY A 22 22.93 4.07 37.71
CA GLY A 22 22.86 4.42 39.14
C GLY A 22 23.69 3.47 40.02
N CYS A 23 23.59 2.17 39.78
CA CYS A 23 24.43 1.16 40.44
C CYS A 23 25.92 1.36 40.15
N PHE A 24 26.29 1.69 38.90
CA PHE A 24 27.66 1.98 38.51
C PHE A 24 28.23 3.22 39.23
N PHE A 25 27.47 4.32 39.30
CA PHE A 25 27.88 5.52 40.03
C PHE A 25 27.99 5.29 41.53
N THR A 26 27.04 4.54 42.10
CA THR A 26 27.06 4.18 43.53
C THR A 26 28.30 3.34 43.84
N TYR A 27 28.63 2.37 42.98
CA TYR A 27 29.87 1.59 43.09
C TYR A 27 31.13 2.47 43.01
N LEU A 28 31.20 3.41 42.06
CA LEU A 28 32.32 4.35 41.94
C LEU A 28 32.49 5.22 43.20
N LEU A 29 31.39 5.74 43.76
CA LEU A 29 31.43 6.56 44.96
C LEU A 29 31.93 5.75 46.18
N ILE A 30 31.46 4.51 46.33
CA ILE A 30 31.90 3.61 47.40
C ILE A 30 33.40 3.31 47.26
N VAL A 31 33.89 2.94 46.07
CA VAL A 31 35.31 2.66 45.82
C VAL A 31 36.19 3.90 46.02
N ASN A 32 35.75 5.06 45.53
CA ASN A 32 36.51 6.31 45.69
C ASN A 32 36.58 6.77 47.16
N SER A 33 35.54 6.49 47.95
CA SER A 33 35.53 6.80 49.39
C SER A 33 36.42 5.87 50.23
N SER A 34 36.79 4.70 49.69
CA SER A 34 37.45 3.62 50.45
C SER A 34 38.88 3.29 50.02
N MET A 35 39.41 3.87 48.94
CA MET A 35 40.75 3.53 48.43
C MET A 35 41.63 4.72 48.06
N SER A 36 42.87 4.69 48.56
CA SER A 36 44.00 5.49 48.08
C SER A 36 44.36 5.00 46.68
N LEU A 37 44.15 5.85 45.66
CA LEU A 37 44.33 5.60 44.22
C LEU A 37 45.79 5.24 43.84
N LYS A 38 46.28 4.05 44.21
CA LYS A 38 47.58 3.51 43.78
C LYS A 38 47.49 2.20 42.99
N ASP A 39 46.36 1.50 43.03
CA ASP A 39 46.18 0.25 42.31
C ASP A 39 45.70 0.48 40.88
N THR A 40 46.64 0.43 39.95
CA THR A 40 46.45 0.56 38.49
C THR A 40 45.45 -0.46 37.92
N SER A 41 45.24 -1.59 38.61
CA SER A 41 44.28 -2.62 38.23
C SER A 41 42.82 -2.16 38.39
N LEU A 42 42.51 -1.40 39.45
CA LEU A 42 41.15 -0.92 39.70
C LEU A 42 40.77 0.22 38.74
N VAL A 43 41.73 1.09 38.42
CA VAL A 43 41.54 2.16 37.44
C VAL A 43 41.26 1.58 36.05
N THR A 44 41.98 0.52 35.64
CA THR A 44 41.74 -0.13 34.35
C THR A 44 40.41 -0.89 34.30
N THR A 45 39.98 -1.54 35.39
CA THR A 45 38.64 -2.14 35.49
C THR A 45 37.53 -1.10 35.37
N ILE A 46 37.67 0.04 36.05
CA ILE A 46 36.68 1.15 35.98
C ILE A 46 36.57 1.72 34.58
N ILE A 47 37.71 1.98 33.92
CA ILE A 47 37.74 2.49 32.55
C ILE A 47 37.13 1.46 31.58
N SER A 48 37.42 0.18 31.76
CA SER A 48 36.87 -0.92 30.95
C SER A 48 35.35 -1.05 31.12
N SER A 49 34.86 -1.06 32.36
CA SER A 49 33.42 -1.11 32.64
C SER A 49 32.68 0.13 32.13
N GLY A 50 33.25 1.32 32.32
CA GLY A 50 32.70 2.57 31.78
C GLY A 50 32.65 2.55 30.25
N GLY A 51 33.74 2.15 29.60
CA GLY A 51 33.82 2.00 28.15
C GLY A 51 32.77 1.06 27.57
N ASN A 52 32.49 -0.06 28.24
CA ASN A 52 31.46 -1.01 27.81
C ASN A 52 30.04 -0.46 27.97
N ILE A 53 29.75 0.29 29.04
CA ILE A 53 28.44 0.93 29.24
C ILE A 53 28.21 2.02 28.17
N PHE A 54 29.19 2.90 27.96
CA PHE A 54 29.09 3.93 26.93
C PHE A 54 29.04 3.34 25.52
N GLY A 55 29.84 2.31 25.25
CA GLY A 55 29.81 1.56 23.99
C GLY A 55 28.44 0.90 23.74
N GLY A 56 27.82 0.33 24.78
CA GLY A 56 26.48 -0.24 24.71
C GLY A 56 25.38 0.81 24.46
N LEU A 57 25.47 1.97 25.12
CA LEU A 57 24.53 3.08 24.90
C LEU A 57 24.63 3.65 23.49
N VAL A 58 25.85 3.93 23.02
CA VAL A 58 26.08 4.41 21.65
C VAL A 58 25.63 3.37 20.63
N GLY A 59 25.95 2.08 20.85
CA GLY A 59 25.49 0.97 20.01
C GLY A 59 23.96 0.86 19.96
N GLY A 60 23.28 1.03 21.10
CA GLY A 60 21.83 1.03 21.17
C GLY A 60 21.17 2.19 20.42
N ILE A 61 21.73 3.40 20.53
CA ILE A 61 21.24 4.58 19.78
C ILE A 61 21.41 4.38 18.27
N VAL A 62 22.57 3.87 17.83
CA VAL A 62 22.83 3.57 16.41
C VAL A 62 21.88 2.48 15.91
N ALA A 63 21.71 1.39 16.65
CA ALA A 63 20.80 0.31 16.30
C ALA A 63 19.34 0.80 16.20
N PHE A 64 18.90 1.65 17.12
CA PHE A 64 17.57 2.27 17.05
C PHE A 64 17.43 3.19 15.81
N GLY A 65 18.47 3.98 15.51
CA GLY A 65 18.50 4.82 14.31
C GLY A 65 18.38 4.00 13.02
N VAL A 66 19.13 2.89 12.92
CA VAL A 66 19.07 1.96 11.79
C VAL A 66 17.69 1.30 11.68
N ALA A 67 17.15 0.80 12.79
CA ALA A 67 15.81 0.18 12.80
C ALA A 67 14.72 1.17 12.37
N ARG A 68 14.80 2.43 12.83
CA ARG A 68 13.87 3.48 12.40
C ARG A 68 14.02 3.78 10.91
N ALA A 69 15.24 3.87 10.40
CA ALA A 69 15.49 4.12 8.98
C ALA A 69 14.96 2.97 8.10
N GLN A 70 15.19 1.71 8.50
CA GLN A 70 14.66 0.53 7.83
C GLN A 70 13.13 0.55 7.80
N PHE A 71 12.48 0.79 8.94
CA PHE A 71 11.03 0.86 9.02
C PHE A 71 10.43 1.94 8.11
N LEU A 72 11.04 3.13 8.05
CA LEU A 72 10.60 4.20 7.16
C LEU A 72 10.79 3.84 5.68
N ASN A 73 11.91 3.20 5.33
CA ASN A 73 12.18 2.74 3.97
C ASN A 73 11.17 1.66 3.54
N ASP A 74 10.88 0.70 4.41
CA ASP A 74 9.92 -0.37 4.14
C ASP A 74 8.52 0.19 3.92
N ALA A 75 8.06 1.11 4.79
CA ALA A 75 6.77 1.77 4.65
C ALA A 75 6.68 2.58 3.33
N SER A 76 7.76 3.24 2.94
CA SER A 76 7.83 3.98 1.67
C SER A 76 7.76 3.04 0.45
N THR A 77 8.44 1.90 0.54
CA THR A 77 8.51 0.89 -0.51
C THR A 77 7.17 0.19 -0.67
N GLU A 78 6.52 -0.16 0.43
CA GLU A 78 5.17 -0.72 0.43
C GLU A 78 4.17 0.26 -0.20
N THR A 79 4.23 1.53 0.16
CA THR A 79 3.36 2.57 -0.42
C THR A 79 3.58 2.71 -1.93
N LYS A 80 4.84 2.68 -2.38
CA LYS A 80 5.19 2.72 -3.80
C LYS A 80 4.66 1.48 -4.54
N ASN A 81 4.78 0.29 -3.95
CA ASN A 81 4.29 -0.95 -4.51
C ASN A 81 2.77 -0.96 -4.63
N LYS A 82 2.04 -0.58 -3.57
CA LYS A 82 0.57 -0.45 -3.60
C LYS A 82 0.09 0.49 -4.70
N ARG A 83 0.77 1.63 -4.86
CA ARG A 83 0.48 2.58 -5.93
C ARG A 83 0.74 2.01 -7.32
N GLN A 84 1.84 1.30 -7.51
CA GLN A 84 2.15 0.66 -8.80
C GLN A 84 1.11 -0.40 -9.15
N ILE A 85 0.68 -1.21 -8.19
CA ILE A 85 -0.39 -2.20 -8.37
C ILE A 85 -1.68 -1.49 -8.80
N TYR A 86 -2.05 -0.41 -8.12
CA TYR A 86 -3.24 0.37 -8.46
C TYR A 86 -3.18 0.94 -9.90
N LEU A 87 -2.03 1.49 -10.32
CA LEU A 87 -1.84 1.96 -11.71
C LEU A 87 -1.94 0.82 -12.73
N ASN A 88 -1.45 -0.37 -12.40
CA ASN A 88 -1.59 -1.53 -13.27
C ASN A 88 -3.07 -1.94 -13.40
N LEU A 89 -3.84 -1.90 -12.31
CA LEU A 89 -5.30 -2.15 -12.34
C LEU A 89 -6.03 -1.14 -13.24
N LEU A 90 -5.75 0.16 -13.07
CA LEU A 90 -6.27 1.23 -13.93
C LEU A 90 -5.94 0.97 -15.41
N MET A 91 -4.71 0.57 -15.70
CA MET A 91 -4.27 0.29 -17.06
C MET A 91 -5.01 -0.90 -17.67
N SER A 92 -5.15 -2.01 -16.93
CA SER A 92 -5.90 -3.19 -17.38
C SER A 92 -7.36 -2.86 -17.68
N LEU A 93 -8.02 -2.11 -16.78
CA LEU A 93 -9.40 -1.68 -16.96
C LEU A 93 -9.56 -0.75 -18.18
N LYS A 94 -8.66 0.21 -18.35
CA LYS A 94 -8.67 1.09 -19.51
C LYS A 94 -8.55 0.32 -20.83
N ILE A 95 -7.69 -0.71 -20.89
CA ILE A 95 -7.53 -1.57 -22.07
C ILE A 95 -8.84 -2.32 -22.36
N GLU A 96 -9.45 -2.92 -21.34
CA GLU A 96 -10.73 -3.62 -21.47
C GLU A 96 -11.86 -2.69 -21.96
N LEU A 97 -12.01 -1.52 -21.34
CA LEU A 97 -13.02 -0.55 -21.76
C LEU A 97 -12.78 -0.03 -23.19
N LYS A 98 -11.52 0.18 -23.60
CA LYS A 98 -11.19 0.57 -24.98
C LYS A 98 -11.53 -0.54 -25.98
N HIS A 99 -11.29 -1.79 -25.62
CA HIS A 99 -11.71 -2.95 -26.41
C HIS A 99 -13.23 -3.01 -26.52
N ASN A 100 -13.96 -2.94 -25.40
CA ASN A 100 -15.42 -2.96 -25.39
C ASN A 100 -16.01 -1.79 -26.18
N LYS A 101 -15.44 -0.58 -26.08
CA LYS A 101 -15.81 0.57 -26.91
C LYS A 101 -15.70 0.27 -28.41
N GLN A 102 -14.64 -0.42 -28.84
CA GLN A 102 -14.47 -0.80 -30.25
C GLN A 102 -15.53 -1.81 -30.67
N ILE A 103 -15.80 -2.82 -29.85
CA ILE A 103 -16.84 -3.82 -30.12
C ILE A 103 -18.23 -3.18 -30.21
N LEU A 104 -18.59 -2.31 -29.25
CA LEU A 104 -19.86 -1.57 -29.26
C LEU A 104 -20.03 -0.71 -30.53
N LYS A 105 -18.95 -0.07 -31.00
CA LYS A 105 -18.97 0.65 -32.29
C LYS A 105 -19.24 -0.27 -33.48
N ILE A 106 -18.63 -1.46 -33.50
CA ILE A 106 -18.85 -2.45 -34.56
C ILE A 106 -20.31 -2.92 -34.55
N ILE A 107 -20.87 -3.21 -33.37
CA ILE A 107 -22.28 -3.62 -33.19
C ILE A 107 -23.24 -2.54 -33.74
N LEU A 108 -22.97 -1.27 -33.43
CA LEU A 108 -23.77 -0.14 -33.93
C LEU A 108 -23.66 0.06 -35.44
N THR A 109 -22.55 -0.35 -36.05
CA THR A 109 -22.32 -0.19 -37.50
C THR A 109 -22.86 -1.39 -38.29
N ASN A 110 -22.78 -2.60 -37.73
CA ASN A 110 -23.11 -3.87 -38.37
C ASN A 110 -24.37 -4.51 -37.75
N GLY A 111 -25.52 -3.89 -37.98
CA GLY A 111 -26.80 -4.26 -37.36
C GLY A 111 -27.29 -5.69 -37.63
N SER A 112 -26.82 -6.38 -38.66
CA SER A 112 -27.24 -7.76 -38.98
C SER A 112 -26.48 -8.84 -38.20
N ASP A 113 -25.30 -8.55 -37.67
CA ASP A 113 -24.38 -9.53 -37.08
C ASP A 113 -24.10 -9.27 -35.60
N GLN A 114 -24.98 -8.52 -34.93
CA GLN A 114 -24.77 -8.05 -33.55
C GLN A 114 -24.47 -9.19 -32.57
N ASP A 115 -25.19 -10.30 -32.68
CA ASP A 115 -25.02 -11.55 -31.92
C ASP A 115 -23.57 -12.06 -31.90
N LYS A 116 -22.89 -11.96 -33.03
CA LYS A 116 -21.51 -12.44 -33.19
C LYS A 116 -20.53 -11.58 -32.38
N TYR A 117 -20.77 -10.27 -32.33
CA TYR A 117 -19.86 -9.31 -31.72
C TYR A 117 -20.11 -9.16 -30.22
N VAL A 118 -21.35 -9.32 -29.75
CA VAL A 118 -21.71 -9.27 -28.33
C VAL A 118 -20.88 -10.24 -27.48
N LYS A 119 -20.62 -11.45 -27.99
CA LYS A 119 -19.77 -12.45 -27.34
C LYS A 119 -18.30 -12.02 -27.17
N SER A 120 -17.86 -10.98 -27.88
CA SER A 120 -16.50 -10.45 -27.81
C SER A 120 -16.31 -9.38 -26.72
N LEU A 121 -17.38 -9.01 -26.00
CA LEU A 121 -17.32 -8.10 -24.86
C LEU A 121 -16.64 -8.78 -23.65
N LYS A 122 -15.78 -8.03 -22.97
CA LYS A 122 -14.94 -8.51 -21.87
C LYS A 122 -15.30 -7.88 -20.53
N THR A 123 -15.10 -8.63 -19.45
CA THR A 123 -15.34 -8.21 -18.06
C THR A 123 -14.25 -8.68 -17.10
N ASP A 124 -13.21 -9.35 -17.63
CA ASP A 124 -12.22 -10.09 -16.83
C ASP A 124 -11.33 -9.16 -16.00
N ALA A 125 -11.02 -7.97 -16.51
CA ALA A 125 -10.19 -7.00 -15.82
C ALA A 125 -10.94 -6.45 -14.60
N TRP A 126 -12.24 -6.19 -14.72
CA TRP A 126 -13.06 -5.76 -13.58
C TRP A 126 -13.20 -6.85 -12.53
N ASP A 127 -13.49 -8.09 -12.91
CA ASP A 127 -13.65 -9.19 -11.96
C ASP A 127 -12.39 -9.37 -11.09
N LYS A 128 -11.20 -9.17 -11.68
CA LYS A 128 -9.93 -9.20 -10.95
C LYS A 128 -9.67 -7.95 -10.11
N ALA A 129 -10.11 -6.78 -10.58
CA ALA A 129 -9.89 -5.51 -9.89
C ALA A 129 -10.83 -5.32 -8.69
N LYS A 130 -12.10 -5.74 -8.80
CA LYS A 130 -13.14 -5.57 -7.79
C LYS A 130 -12.72 -6.12 -6.43
N TYR A 131 -12.13 -7.32 -6.41
CA TYR A 131 -11.72 -8.00 -5.18
C TYR A 131 -10.25 -7.75 -4.80
N ASN A 132 -9.55 -6.86 -5.49
CA ASN A 132 -8.15 -6.56 -5.16
C ASN A 132 -8.07 -5.68 -3.91
N SER A 133 -7.25 -6.06 -2.94
CA SER A 133 -7.03 -5.29 -1.71
C SER A 133 -6.36 -3.93 -1.94
N ASN A 134 -5.76 -3.71 -3.11
CA ASN A 134 -5.16 -2.45 -3.56
C ASN A 134 -6.08 -1.68 -4.53
N ASN A 135 -7.35 -2.02 -4.56
CA ASN A 135 -8.34 -1.25 -5.28
C ASN A 135 -8.73 -0.01 -4.46
N PHE A 136 -8.35 1.16 -4.97
CA PHE A 136 -8.64 2.47 -4.38
C PHE A 136 -9.52 3.33 -5.30
N PHE A 137 -10.39 2.70 -6.10
CA PHE A 137 -11.31 3.47 -6.96
C PHE A 137 -12.17 4.42 -6.12
N PRO A 138 -12.32 5.69 -6.55
CA PRO A 138 -13.36 6.56 -6.06
C PRO A 138 -14.73 5.88 -6.16
N VAL A 139 -15.59 6.09 -5.17
CA VAL A 139 -16.90 5.43 -5.06
C VAL A 139 -17.73 5.60 -6.33
N ASP A 140 -17.72 6.81 -6.91
CA ASP A 140 -18.47 7.14 -8.13
C ASP A 140 -17.92 6.46 -9.40
N ILE A 141 -16.64 6.09 -9.42
CA ILE A 141 -16.03 5.27 -10.48
C ILE A 141 -16.34 3.81 -10.24
N TYR A 142 -16.22 3.35 -9.00
CA TYR A 142 -16.45 1.97 -8.60
C TYR A 142 -17.89 1.53 -8.91
N GLU A 143 -18.90 2.28 -8.46
CA GLU A 143 -20.31 1.97 -8.69
C GLU A 143 -20.64 1.95 -10.19
N LEU A 144 -20.14 2.92 -10.94
CA LEU A 144 -20.37 2.99 -12.38
C LEU A 144 -19.68 1.85 -13.14
N LEU A 145 -18.48 1.43 -12.71
CA LEU A 145 -17.79 0.25 -13.27
C LEU A 145 -18.55 -1.04 -12.94
N ASP A 146 -19.07 -1.17 -11.73
CA ASP A 146 -19.76 -2.40 -11.30
C ASP A 146 -21.05 -2.59 -12.10
N ILE A 147 -21.89 -1.55 -12.16
CA ILE A 147 -23.13 -1.55 -12.94
C ILE A 147 -22.80 -1.79 -14.42
N HIS A 148 -21.82 -1.08 -14.98
CA HIS A 148 -21.46 -1.24 -16.39
C HIS A 148 -20.97 -2.65 -16.72
N ASN A 149 -20.15 -3.26 -15.88
CA ASN A 149 -19.66 -4.62 -16.12
C ASN A 149 -20.75 -5.67 -15.96
N GLN A 150 -21.65 -5.48 -15.00
CA GLN A 150 -22.82 -6.34 -14.86
C GLN A 150 -23.70 -6.24 -16.11
N ASP A 151 -24.02 -5.03 -16.57
CA ASP A 151 -24.79 -4.81 -17.79
C ASP A 151 -24.12 -5.49 -19.00
N ILE A 152 -22.80 -5.33 -19.17
CA ILE A 152 -22.07 -5.97 -20.28
C ILE A 152 -22.10 -7.49 -20.20
N LYS A 153 -22.01 -8.06 -18.98
CA LYS A 153 -22.12 -9.49 -18.76
C LYS A 153 -23.52 -9.99 -19.11
N ASP A 154 -24.55 -9.29 -18.67
CA ASP A 154 -25.95 -9.66 -18.90
C ASP A 154 -26.29 -9.57 -20.41
N ILE A 155 -25.79 -8.54 -21.11
CA ILE A 155 -25.87 -8.43 -22.59
C ILE A 155 -25.18 -9.63 -23.26
N ARG A 156 -23.97 -9.98 -22.78
CA ARG A 156 -23.17 -11.07 -23.36
C ARG A 156 -23.85 -12.43 -23.20
N GLU A 157 -24.51 -12.65 -22.06
CA GLU A 157 -25.15 -13.90 -21.72
C GLU A 157 -26.58 -13.99 -22.27
N GLY A 158 -27.26 -12.86 -22.50
CA GLY A 158 -28.59 -12.79 -23.11
C GLY A 158 -29.68 -13.51 -22.31
N ILE A 159 -29.48 -13.69 -21.00
CA ILE A 159 -30.35 -14.49 -20.13
C ILE A 159 -31.63 -13.73 -19.78
N LEU A 160 -31.53 -12.40 -19.63
CA LEU A 160 -32.63 -11.55 -19.20
C LEU A 160 -33.40 -10.98 -20.41
N PRO A 161 -34.74 -10.83 -20.32
CA PRO A 161 -35.57 -10.35 -21.42
C PRO A 161 -35.11 -9.00 -21.98
N ASP A 162 -34.85 -8.05 -21.08
CA ASP A 162 -34.40 -6.68 -21.39
C ASP A 162 -33.00 -6.62 -22.07
N TYR A 163 -32.31 -7.76 -22.12
CA TYR A 163 -30.97 -7.92 -22.69
C TYR A 163 -30.96 -8.77 -23.95
N LYS A 164 -32.13 -9.03 -24.54
CA LYS A 164 -32.21 -9.45 -25.94
C LYS A 164 -31.63 -8.36 -26.82
N ILE A 165 -30.82 -8.75 -27.79
CA ILE A 165 -30.04 -7.82 -28.62
C ILE A 165 -30.90 -6.73 -29.26
N ASP A 166 -32.10 -7.09 -29.72
CA ASP A 166 -33.04 -6.16 -30.36
C ASP A 166 -33.56 -5.08 -29.40
N GLU A 167 -33.48 -5.30 -28.09
CA GLU A 167 -33.96 -4.42 -27.03
C GLU A 167 -32.83 -3.60 -26.37
N VAL A 168 -31.57 -3.93 -26.65
CA VAL A 168 -30.40 -3.28 -26.03
C VAL A 168 -30.06 -1.95 -26.71
N ASP A 169 -30.05 -0.86 -25.93
CA ASP A 169 -29.52 0.43 -26.37
C ASP A 169 -27.97 0.45 -26.36
N PHE A 170 -27.37 -0.08 -27.41
CA PHE A 170 -25.91 -0.09 -27.58
C PHE A 170 -25.29 1.31 -27.65
N LYS A 171 -26.06 2.34 -28.02
CA LYS A 171 -25.57 3.72 -28.08
C LYS A 171 -25.38 4.29 -26.68
N MET A 172 -26.39 4.14 -25.82
CA MET A 172 -26.28 4.50 -24.40
C MET A 172 -25.08 3.79 -23.76
N ARG A 173 -24.88 2.50 -24.05
CA ARG A 173 -23.76 1.74 -23.46
C ARG A 173 -22.40 2.22 -23.96
N LEU A 174 -22.29 2.56 -25.24
CA LEU A 174 -21.08 3.18 -25.80
C LEU A 174 -20.75 4.52 -25.10
N ASP A 175 -21.76 5.35 -24.83
CA ASP A 175 -21.59 6.62 -24.14
C ASP A 175 -21.12 6.43 -22.70
N VAL A 176 -21.70 5.47 -21.97
CA VAL A 176 -21.26 5.08 -20.62
C VAL A 176 -19.81 4.58 -20.63
N THR A 177 -19.44 3.70 -21.57
CA THR A 177 -18.05 3.23 -21.72
C THR A 177 -17.10 4.39 -21.99
N CYS A 178 -17.47 5.35 -22.84
CA CYS A 178 -16.64 6.54 -23.10
C CYS A 178 -16.46 7.39 -21.84
N LYS A 179 -17.53 7.63 -21.08
CA LYS A 179 -17.49 8.36 -19.81
C LYS A 179 -16.57 7.68 -18.80
N LEU A 180 -16.65 6.36 -18.67
CA LEU A 180 -15.79 5.56 -17.80
C LEU A 180 -14.32 5.65 -18.19
N ILE A 181 -14.00 5.56 -19.49
CA ILE A 181 -12.62 5.74 -19.98
C ILE A 181 -12.08 7.10 -19.56
N SER A 182 -12.84 8.18 -19.77
CA SER A 182 -12.40 9.53 -19.41
C SER A 182 -12.16 9.67 -17.90
N LYS A 183 -13.06 9.14 -17.07
CA LYS A 183 -12.88 9.14 -15.60
C LYS A 183 -11.64 8.36 -15.15
N ILE A 184 -11.39 7.19 -15.73
CA ILE A 184 -10.20 6.39 -15.43
C ILE A 184 -8.92 7.10 -15.88
N GLU A 185 -8.93 7.76 -17.04
CA GLU A 185 -7.78 8.53 -17.54
C GLU A 185 -7.47 9.76 -16.65
N GLU A 186 -8.51 10.43 -16.14
CA GLU A 186 -8.36 11.50 -15.17
C GLU A 186 -7.71 10.99 -13.87
N GLU A 187 -8.20 9.87 -13.35
CA GLU A 187 -7.70 9.28 -12.11
C GLU A 187 -6.27 8.78 -12.26
N GLU A 188 -5.94 8.12 -13.36
CA GLU A 188 -4.58 7.71 -13.69
C GLU A 188 -3.63 8.92 -13.76
N SER A 189 -4.07 10.03 -14.35
CA SER A 189 -3.28 11.27 -14.43
C SER A 189 -2.97 11.85 -13.05
N LYS A 190 -3.95 11.86 -12.13
CA LYS A 190 -3.73 12.29 -10.73
C LYS A 190 -2.64 11.46 -10.06
N TYR A 191 -2.72 10.14 -10.16
CA TYR A 191 -1.75 9.23 -9.53
C TYR A 191 -0.36 9.26 -10.17
N ARG A 192 -0.26 9.46 -11.49
CA ARG A 192 1.03 9.63 -12.18
C ARG A 192 1.74 10.93 -11.80
N LYS A 193 1.01 12.01 -11.56
CA LYS A 193 1.60 13.29 -11.09
C LYS A 193 2.27 13.16 -9.73
N LEU A 194 1.76 12.28 -8.87
CA LEU A 194 2.32 12.02 -7.54
C LEU A 194 3.63 11.20 -7.56
N ILE A 195 4.09 10.75 -8.73
CA ILE A 195 5.31 9.94 -8.92
C ILE A 195 6.49 10.78 -9.42
N ARG A 196 6.22 11.97 -9.99
CA ARG A 196 7.26 12.92 -10.40
C ARG A 196 7.56 13.90 -9.27
#